data_AF-A0A2D7I0Y0-F1
#
_entry.id   AF-A0A2D7I0Y0-F1
#
_cell.length_a   1.000
_cell.length_b   1.000
_cell.length_c   1.000
_cell.angle_alpha   90.00
_cell.angle_beta   90.00
_cell.angle_gamma   90.00
#
_symmetry.space_group_name_H-M   'P 1'
#
loop_
_entity.id
_entity.type
_entity.pdbx_description
1 polymer ?
#
loop_
_entity_poly.entity_id
_entity_poly.type
_entity_poly.pdbx_seq_one_letter_code
_entity_poly.pdbx_strand_id
1 'polypeptide(L)'
;MRALWLVRKNLNTRPGGDTTQILRTQEALEQRGVSVTLCSDRLPPYDSHDVVHLFHLDRIWENMRWVDQIQSRQVPAVLSPIYWPTHEYDQLGRKGFQGVLSRNLGPMHYAGLRALQHAGL
;
A
#
# COMPACT_ATOMS: atom_id res chain seq x y z
N MET A 1 13.82 14.44 11.91
CA MET A 1 12.54 13.69 12.01
C MET A 1 12.74 12.31 11.40
N ARG A 2 12.15 11.27 12.00
CA ARG A 2 12.22 9.87 11.56
C ARG A 2 10.83 9.41 11.12
N ALA A 3 10.69 9.01 9.86
CA ALA A 3 9.41 8.57 9.29
C ALA A 3 9.47 7.07 8.94
N LEU A 4 8.50 6.31 9.43
CA LEU A 4 8.32 4.90 9.11
C LEU A 4 7.32 4.77 7.96
N TRP A 5 7.76 4.24 6.83
CA TRP A 5 6.96 4.15 5.61
C TRP A 5 6.54 2.71 5.38
N LEU A 6 5.24 2.44 5.54
CA LEU A 6 4.63 1.14 5.31
C LEU A 6 4.29 1.01 3.82
N VAL A 7 4.98 0.08 3.15
CA VAL A 7 4.92 -0.11 1.69
C VAL A 7 4.61 -1.56 1.35
N ARG A 8 4.17 -1.83 0.11
CA ARG A 8 3.86 -3.19 -0.34
C ARG A 8 5.11 -4.09 -0.35
N LYS A 9 4.94 -5.37 -0.02
CA LYS A 9 6.01 -6.39 0.06
C LYS A 9 6.90 -6.46 -1.17
N ASN A 10 6.32 -6.32 -2.35
CA ASN A 10 6.98 -6.49 -3.64
C ASN A 10 7.40 -5.16 -4.29
N LEU A 11 7.53 -4.08 -3.51
CA LEU A 11 7.90 -2.74 -4.01
C LEU A 11 9.13 -2.78 -4.93
N ASN A 12 10.15 -3.55 -4.55
CA ASN A 12 11.42 -3.66 -5.26
C ASN A 12 11.43 -4.75 -6.36
N THR A 13 10.60 -5.79 -6.22
CA THR A 13 10.59 -6.94 -7.15
C THR A 13 9.58 -6.80 -8.28
N ARG A 14 8.56 -5.95 -8.10
CA ARG A 14 7.58 -5.58 -9.12
C ARG A 14 7.44 -4.06 -9.14
N PRO A 15 8.40 -3.32 -9.71
CA PRO A 15 8.35 -1.87 -9.70
C PRO A 15 7.13 -1.36 -10.50
N GLY A 16 6.51 -0.30 -9.99
CA GLY A 16 5.40 0.42 -10.64
C GLY A 16 5.59 1.93 -10.49
N GLY A 17 4.63 2.72 -10.97
CA GLY A 17 4.67 4.19 -10.80
C GLY A 17 4.71 4.60 -9.31
N ASP A 18 4.07 3.80 -8.48
CA ASP A 18 4.07 3.91 -7.04
C ASP A 18 5.49 3.77 -6.42
N THR A 19 6.29 2.83 -6.92
CA THR A 19 7.69 2.65 -6.53
C THR A 19 8.49 3.91 -6.82
N THR A 20 8.34 4.50 -8.01
CA THR A 20 9.01 5.76 -8.36
C THR A 20 8.59 6.88 -7.43
N GLN A 21 7.29 7.05 -7.18
CA GLN A 21 6.78 8.08 -6.30
C GLN A 21 7.32 7.93 -4.88
N ILE A 22 7.32 6.73 -4.30
CA ILE A 22 7.87 6.45 -2.98
C ILE A 22 9.36 6.79 -2.94
N LEU A 23 10.18 6.19 -3.81
CA LEU A 23 11.63 6.33 -3.72
C LEU A 23 12.12 7.76 -3.98
N ARG A 24 11.49 8.48 -4.92
CA ARG A 24 11.84 9.89 -5.19
C ARG A 24 11.38 10.82 -4.06
N THR A 25 10.24 10.54 -3.45
CA THR A 25 9.78 11.31 -2.29
C THR A 25 10.69 11.07 -1.09
N GLN A 26 11.12 9.82 -0.87
CA GLN A 26 12.12 9.49 0.13
C GLN A 26 13.42 10.29 -0.09
N GLU A 27 14.00 10.21 -1.29
CA GLU A 27 15.24 10.92 -1.64
C GLU A 27 15.14 12.42 -1.38
N ALA A 28 14.04 13.05 -1.80
CA ALA A 28 13.80 14.48 -1.61
C ALA A 28 13.63 14.88 -0.12
N LEU A 29 13.07 13.99 0.71
CA LEU A 29 12.90 14.23 2.14
C LEU A 29 14.21 14.02 2.91
N GLU A 30 15.00 13.03 2.53
CA GLU A 30 16.33 12.77 3.10
C GLU A 30 17.27 13.95 2.87
N GLN A 31 17.23 14.56 1.68
CA GLN A 31 17.94 15.82 1.38
C GLN A 31 17.53 16.99 2.29
N ARG A 32 16.36 16.92 2.93
CA ARG A 32 15.85 17.93 3.87
C ARG A 32 16.03 17.53 5.35
N GLY A 33 16.80 16.48 5.63
CA GLY A 33 17.10 16.02 7.00
C GLY A 33 16.04 15.12 7.64
N VAL A 34 15.12 14.55 6.85
CA VAL A 34 14.16 13.53 7.31
C VAL A 34 14.76 12.15 7.06
N SER A 35 14.86 11.32 8.09
CA SER A 35 15.26 9.92 7.93
C SER A 35 14.03 9.08 7.62
N VAL A 36 14.04 8.33 6.52
CA VAL A 36 12.92 7.49 6.08
C VAL A 36 13.31 6.02 6.17
N THR A 37 12.48 5.21 6.81
CA THR A 37 12.64 3.76 6.87
C THR A 37 11.49 3.08 6.12
N LEU A 38 11.79 2.36 5.05
CA LEU A 38 10.80 1.54 4.33
C LEU A 38 10.57 0.20 5.07
N CYS A 39 9.32 -0.15 5.33
CA CYS A 39 8.93 -1.41 5.95
C CYS A 39 7.80 -2.08 5.15
N SER A 40 7.98 -3.35 4.79
CA SER A 40 7.03 -4.05 3.93
C SER A 40 6.57 -5.42 4.44
N ASP A 41 7.35 -6.10 5.29
CA ASP A 41 7.01 -7.47 5.70
C ASP A 41 7.52 -7.94 7.06
N ARG A 42 7.85 -7.03 7.99
CA ARG A 42 8.27 -7.39 9.35
C ARG A 42 7.50 -6.55 10.36
N LEU A 43 7.55 -6.93 11.64
CA LEU A 43 7.06 -6.09 12.72
C LEU A 43 7.69 -4.69 12.59
N PRO A 44 6.90 -3.63 12.36
CA PRO A 44 7.47 -2.32 12.13
C PRO A 44 8.03 -1.75 13.45
N PRO A 45 9.20 -1.10 13.42
CA PRO A 45 9.80 -0.52 14.61
C PRO A 45 9.14 0.82 14.95
N TYR A 46 7.86 0.79 15.37
CA TYR A 46 7.06 1.98 15.64
C TYR A 46 7.71 2.95 16.63
N ASP A 47 8.30 2.41 17.70
CA ASP A 47 8.81 3.21 18.83
C ASP A 47 10.08 4.02 18.47
N SER A 48 10.72 3.70 17.35
CA SER A 48 11.90 4.41 16.85
C SER A 48 11.59 5.45 15.77
N HIS A 49 10.32 5.84 15.60
CA HIS A 49 9.89 6.78 14.57
C HIS A 49 8.91 7.82 15.14
N ASP A 50 8.94 9.01 14.56
CA ASP A 50 8.14 10.15 14.99
C ASP A 50 6.78 10.19 14.27
N VAL A 51 6.70 9.58 13.08
CA VAL A 51 5.46 9.42 12.30
C VAL A 51 5.46 8.11 11.53
N VAL A 52 4.28 7.52 11.36
CA VAL A 52 4.03 6.40 10.45
C VAL A 52 3.33 6.91 9.19
N HIS A 53 3.75 6.43 8.04
CA HIS A 53 3.19 6.80 6.76
C HIS A 53 2.73 5.54 6.01
N LEU A 54 1.43 5.45 5.76
CA LEU A 54 0.81 4.34 5.05
C LEU A 54 0.67 4.70 3.57
N PHE A 55 1.21 3.87 2.68
CA PHE A 55 1.11 4.07 1.24
C PHE A 55 0.08 3.15 0.59
N HIS A 56 -0.59 3.73 -0.42
CA HIS A 56 -1.54 3.10 -1.33
C HIS A 56 -2.80 2.59 -0.63
N LEU A 57 -3.92 2.56 -1.35
CA LEU A 57 -5.16 1.96 -0.88
C LEU A 57 -5.78 1.05 -1.95
N ASP A 58 -5.01 0.74 -3.01
CA ASP A 58 -5.41 -0.15 -4.10
C ASP A 58 -5.72 -1.57 -3.59
N ARG A 59 -4.98 -2.02 -2.57
CA ARG A 59 -5.10 -3.35 -1.98
C ARG A 59 -5.31 -3.23 -0.47
N ILE A 60 -6.53 -2.82 -0.11
CA ILE A 60 -6.95 -2.55 1.28
C ILE A 60 -6.50 -3.64 2.25
N TRP A 61 -6.63 -4.92 1.87
CA TRP A 61 -6.25 -6.07 2.70
C TRP A 61 -4.76 -6.10 3.10
N GLU A 62 -3.85 -5.54 2.31
CA GLU A 62 -2.42 -5.47 2.68
C GLU A 62 -2.17 -4.42 3.79
N ASN A 63 -3.04 -3.42 3.86
CA ASN A 63 -2.94 -2.30 4.78
C ASN A 63 -3.80 -2.44 6.04
N MET A 64 -4.85 -3.27 6.03
CA MET A 64 -5.71 -3.46 7.22
C MET A 64 -4.92 -3.86 8.46
N ARG A 65 -3.99 -4.82 8.34
CA ARG A 65 -3.12 -5.24 9.44
C ARG A 65 -2.28 -4.10 10.03
N TRP A 66 -1.93 -3.12 9.22
CA TRP A 66 -1.15 -1.95 9.65
C TRP A 66 -2.03 -0.93 10.34
N VAL A 67 -3.25 -0.71 9.83
CA VAL A 67 -4.22 0.18 10.45
C VAL A 67 -4.54 -0.26 11.87
N ASP A 68 -4.80 -1.55 12.10
CA ASP A 68 -5.11 -2.09 13.43
C ASP A 68 -3.93 -1.86 14.42
N GLN A 69 -2.70 -2.04 13.94
CA GLN A 69 -1.50 -1.82 14.75
C GLN A 69 -1.26 -0.33 15.06
N ILE A 70 -1.48 0.55 14.08
CA ILE A 70 -1.35 2.00 14.25
C ILE A 70 -2.39 2.50 15.26
N GLN A 71 -3.65 2.06 15.14
CA GLN A 71 -4.74 2.46 16.03
C GLN A 71 -4.50 1.99 17.47
N SER A 72 -4.09 0.74 17.66
CA SER A 72 -3.82 0.19 19.01
C SER A 72 -2.62 0.86 19.70
N ARG A 73 -1.65 1.38 18.94
CA ARG A 73 -0.44 2.04 19.48
C ARG A 73 -0.57 3.56 19.61
N GLN A 74 -1.63 4.16 19.07
CA GLN A 74 -1.86 5.61 19.05
C GLN A 74 -0.68 6.41 18.49
N VAL A 75 0.02 5.85 17.50
CA VAL A 75 1.16 6.53 16.85
C VAL A 75 0.64 7.58 15.85
N PRO A 76 1.28 8.77 15.74
CA PRO A 76 0.95 9.73 14.70
C PRO A 76 1.07 9.07 13.32
N ALA A 77 0.00 9.13 12.54
CA ALA A 77 -0.07 8.45 11.25
C ALA A 77 -0.58 9.36 10.14
N VAL A 78 0.00 9.19 8.96
CA VAL A 78 -0.38 9.89 7.73
C VAL A 78 -0.66 8.84 6.66
N LEU A 79 -1.68 9.12 5.86
CA LEU A 79 -2.06 8.31 4.70
C LEU A 79 -1.70 9.06 3.43
N SER A 80 -0.89 8.45 2.55
CA SER A 80 -0.73 8.92 1.18
C SER A 80 -1.51 8.03 0.22
N PRO A 81 -2.72 8.47 -0.19
CA PRO A 81 -3.43 7.79 -1.25
C PRO A 81 -2.66 8.00 -2.55
N ILE A 82 -2.43 6.90 -3.28
CA ILE A 82 -2.01 6.97 -4.67
C ILE A 82 -3.23 6.62 -5.51
N TYR A 83 -3.65 7.59 -6.33
CA TYR A 83 -4.76 7.38 -7.24
C TYR A 83 -4.31 6.46 -8.38
N TRP A 84 -4.84 5.24 -8.36
CA TRP A 84 -4.64 4.29 -9.44
C TRP A 84 -5.99 3.66 -9.82
N PRO A 85 -6.67 4.18 -10.86
CA PRO A 85 -7.91 3.60 -11.32
C PRO A 85 -7.60 2.24 -11.98
N THR A 86 -7.97 1.15 -11.31
CA THR A 86 -7.65 -0.21 -11.79
C THR A 86 -8.52 -0.66 -12.96
N HIS A 87 -9.57 0.08 -13.30
CA HIS A 87 -10.58 -0.29 -14.28
C HIS A 87 -9.98 -0.64 -15.65
N GLU A 88 -9.09 0.21 -16.18
CA GLU A 88 -8.44 -0.05 -17.47
C GLU A 88 -7.58 -1.31 -17.42
N TYR A 89 -6.83 -1.50 -16.33
CA TYR A 89 -6.03 -2.70 -16.12
C TYR A 89 -6.90 -3.95 -15.99
N ASP A 90 -8.01 -3.88 -15.27
CA ASP A 90 -8.92 -5.01 -15.08
C ASP A 90 -9.61 -5.41 -16.40
N GLN A 91 -9.92 -4.43 -17.26
CA GLN A 91 -10.51 -4.69 -18.57
C GLN A 91 -9.50 -5.22 -19.59
N LEU A 92 -8.35 -4.55 -19.72
CA LEU A 92 -7.42 -4.74 -20.83
C LEU A 92 -6.17 -5.55 -20.44
N GLY A 93 -5.67 -5.34 -19.21
CA GLY A 93 -4.40 -5.89 -18.75
C GLY A 93 -4.50 -7.22 -18.00
N ARG A 94 -5.61 -7.48 -17.30
CA ARG A 94 -5.77 -8.66 -16.44
C ARG A 94 -6.09 -9.90 -17.27
N LYS A 95 -5.22 -10.90 -17.19
CA LYS A 95 -5.30 -12.16 -17.94
C LYS A 95 -5.85 -13.32 -17.09
N GLY A 96 -6.26 -14.39 -17.76
CA GLY A 96 -6.75 -15.61 -17.13
C GLY A 96 -8.14 -15.47 -16.49
N PHE A 97 -8.46 -16.40 -15.57
CA PHE A 97 -9.77 -16.46 -14.90
C PHE A 97 -10.11 -15.16 -14.16
N GLN A 98 -9.12 -14.54 -13.49
CA GLN A 98 -9.31 -13.26 -12.81
C GLN A 98 -9.67 -12.12 -13.79
N GLY A 99 -9.15 -12.15 -15.02
CA GLY A 99 -9.51 -11.21 -16.08
C GLY A 99 -10.96 -11.37 -16.52
N VAL A 100 -11.42 -12.62 -16.70
CA VAL A 100 -12.83 -12.90 -17.02
C VAL A 100 -13.74 -12.42 -15.88
N LEU A 101 -13.40 -12.74 -14.64
CA LEU A 101 -14.21 -12.38 -13.47
C LEU A 101 -14.32 -10.85 -13.30
N SER A 102 -13.20 -10.14 -13.36
CA SER A 102 -13.16 -8.67 -13.19
C SER A 102 -13.95 -7.91 -14.26
N ARG A 103 -13.93 -8.37 -15.52
CA ARG A 103 -14.71 -7.79 -16.63
C ARG A 103 -16.23 -7.92 -16.43
N ASN A 104 -16.70 -9.00 -15.79
CA ASN A 104 -18.12 -9.28 -15.64
C ASN A 104 -18.72 -8.74 -14.33
N LEU A 105 -17.96 -8.74 -13.22
CA LEU A 105 -18.45 -8.28 -11.91
C LEU A 105 -18.41 -6.75 -11.74
N GLY A 106 -17.61 -6.07 -12.55
CA GLY A 106 -17.31 -4.66 -12.38
C GLY A 106 -16.31 -4.39 -11.23
N PRO A 107 -15.70 -3.19 -11.19
CA PRO A 107 -14.55 -2.90 -10.33
C PRO A 107 -14.86 -2.97 -8.84
N MET A 108 -16.03 -2.49 -8.40
CA MET A 108 -16.42 -2.47 -6.97
C MET A 108 -16.62 -3.87 -6.40
N HIS A 109 -17.41 -4.71 -7.07
CA HIS A 109 -17.67 -6.08 -6.60
C HIS A 109 -16.43 -6.94 -6.69
N TYR A 110 -15.61 -6.76 -7.73
CA TYR A 110 -14.35 -7.48 -7.85
C TYR A 110 -13.38 -7.11 -6.71
N ALA A 111 -13.26 -5.83 -6.36
CA ALA A 111 -12.46 -5.38 -5.21
C ALA A 111 -12.97 -5.97 -3.88
N GLY A 112 -14.28 -5.98 -3.66
CA GLY A 112 -14.90 -6.59 -2.47
C GLY A 112 -14.63 -8.10 -2.38
N LEU A 113 -14.76 -8.83 -3.48
CA LEU A 113 -14.50 -10.28 -3.53
C LEU A 113 -13.04 -10.61 -3.24
N ARG A 114 -12.11 -9.76 -3.72
CA ARG A 114 -10.68 -9.87 -3.38
C ARG A 114 -10.41 -9.59 -1.90
N ALA A 115 -11.10 -8.61 -1.31
CA ALA A 115 -10.98 -8.34 0.12
C ALA A 115 -11.44 -9.54 0.96
N LEU A 116 -12.58 -10.16 0.62
CA LEU A 116 -13.08 -11.37 1.28
C LEU A 116 -12.12 -12.55 1.15
N GLN A 117 -11.62 -12.81 -0.06
CA GLN A 117 -10.61 -13.85 -0.32
C GLN A 117 -9.39 -13.71 0.59
N HIS A 118 -8.93 -12.48 0.82
CA HIS A 118 -7.75 -12.21 1.65
C HIS A 118 -8.08 -12.10 3.15
N ALA A 119 -9.35 -11.92 3.52
CA ALA A 119 -9.84 -11.96 4.89
C ALA A 119 -10.01 -13.41 5.41
N GLY A 120 -9.89 -14.42 4.55
CA GLY A 120 -10.03 -15.83 4.93
C GLY A 120 -11.48 -16.31 5.07
N LEU A 121 -12.42 -15.60 4.41
CA LEU A 121 -13.83 -15.98 4.25
C LEU A 121 -14.07 -16.69 2.91
#